data_AF-A0A5R9F8L3-F1
#
_entry.id   AF-A0A5R9F8L3-F1
#
_cell.length_a   1.000
_cell.length_b   1.000
_cell.length_c   1.000
_cell.angle_alpha   90.00
_cell.angle_beta   90.00
_cell.angle_gamma   90.00
#
_symmetry.space_group_name_H-M   'P 1'
#
loop_
_entity.id
_entity.type
_entity.pdbx_description
1 polymer ?
#
loop_
_entity_poly.entity_id
_entity_poly.type
_entity_poly.pdbx_seq_one_letter_code
_entity_poly.pdbx_strand_id
1 'polypeptide(L)' 'MRISSRFAVAVHVLSLFSIDKSCRCTSDWIAVSVNTNPVVIRRMLGKLKKAGFVGLN' A
#
# COMPACT_ATOMS: atom_id res chain seq x y z
N MET A 1 -17.17 -15.21 7.50
CA MET A 1 -16.34 -14.04 7.92
C MET A 1 -15.98 -13.24 6.66
N ARG A 2 -16.49 -12.01 6.49
CA ARG A 2 -16.09 -11.13 5.38
C ARG A 2 -14.82 -10.39 5.79
N ILE A 3 -13.65 -10.94 5.45
CA ILE A 3 -12.41 -10.16 5.54
C ILE A 3 -12.49 -9.08 4.47
N SER A 4 -12.48 -7.82 4.91
CA SER A 4 -12.34 -6.69 4.01
C SER A 4 -11.00 -6.84 3.29
N SER A 5 -11.03 -7.03 1.97
CA SER A 5 -9.81 -7.09 1.15
C SER A 5 -8.90 -5.87 1.36
N ARG A 6 -9.47 -4.74 1.76
CA ARG A 6 -8.73 -3.52 2.11
C ARG A 6 -7.74 -3.72 3.24
N PHE A 7 -8.05 -4.54 4.24
CA PHE A 7 -7.11 -4.83 5.34
C PHE A 7 -5.94 -5.69 4.84
N ALA A 8 -6.23 -6.76 4.12
CA ALA A 8 -5.21 -7.64 3.54
C ALA A 8 -4.28 -6.86 2.58
N VAL A 9 -4.86 -6.01 1.72
CA VAL A 9 -4.09 -5.12 0.83
C VAL A 9 -3.24 -4.15 1.65
N ALA A 10 -3.75 -3.60 2.76
CA ALA A 10 -2.96 -2.70 3.60
C ALA A 10 -1.73 -3.37 4.20
N VAL A 11 -1.89 -4.59 4.72
CA VAL A 11 -0.79 -5.39 5.24
C VAL A 11 0.22 -5.71 4.13
N HIS A 12 -0.24 -6.16 2.96
CA HIS A 12 0.62 -6.47 1.82
C HIS A 12 1.48 -5.26 1.42
N VAL A 13 0.87 -4.08 1.33
CA VAL A 13 1.60 -2.85 1.00
C VAL A 13 2.64 -2.51 2.06
N LEU A 14 2.31 -2.60 3.34
CA LEU A 14 3.30 -2.37 4.42
C LEU A 14 4.47 -3.36 4.36
N SER A 15 4.20 -4.63 4.03
CA SER A 15 5.25 -5.62 3.83
C SER A 15 6.18 -5.25 2.68
N LEU A 16 5.65 -4.74 1.55
CA LEU A 16 6.47 -4.27 0.43
C LEU A 16 7.41 -3.14 0.85
N PHE A 17 6.91 -2.16 1.60
CA PHE A 17 7.74 -1.06 2.15
C PHE A 17 8.80 -1.55 3.14
N SER A 18 8.54 -2.63 3.88
CA SER A 18 9.51 -3.19 4.83
C SER A 18 10.62 -4.01 4.14
N ILE A 19 10.29 -4.68 3.03
CA ILE A 19 11.21 -5.54 2.28
C ILE A 19 12.09 -4.71 1.35
N ASP A 20 11.50 -3.74 0.65
CA ASP A 20 12.21 -2.90 -0.33
C ASP A 20 12.42 -1.48 0.19
N LYS A 21 13.56 -1.27 0.86
CA LYS A 21 13.99 0.05 1.35
C LYS A 21 14.51 0.97 0.23
N SER A 22 14.62 0.47 -0.99
CA SER A 22 15.23 1.14 -2.15
C SER A 22 14.26 2.07 -2.91
N CYS A 23 13.04 2.25 -2.40
CA CYS A 23 12.14 3.34 -2.78
C CYS A 23 11.73 3.35 -4.27
N ARG A 24 11.34 2.19 -4.83
CA ARG A 24 10.58 2.13 -6.09
C ARG A 24 9.12 1.66 -5.90
N CYS A 25 8.60 1.83 -4.70
CA CYS A 25 7.21 1.54 -4.35
C CYS A 25 6.25 2.63 -4.85
N THR A 26 6.21 2.87 -6.17
CA THR A 26 5.20 3.76 -6.76
C THR A 26 3.81 3.13 -6.62
N SER A 27 2.77 3.96 -6.61
CA SER A 27 1.40 3.47 -6.54
C SER A 27 1.04 2.49 -7.66
N ASP A 28 1.63 2.68 -8.84
CA ASP A 28 1.37 1.87 -10.02
C ASP A 28 2.06 0.51 -9.91
N TRP A 29 3.29 0.47 -9.38
CA TRP A 29 3.98 -0.79 -9.11
C TRP A 29 3.27 -1.62 -8.03
N ILE A 30 2.87 -0.98 -6.93
CA ILE A 30 2.12 -1.64 -5.86
C ILE A 30 0.78 -2.16 -6.38
N ALA A 31 0.09 -1.38 -7.21
CA ALA A 31 -1.21 -1.73 -7.75
C ALA A 31 -1.16 -3.01 -8.61
N VAL A 32 -0.09 -3.19 -9.39
CA VAL A 32 0.15 -4.44 -10.14
C VAL A 32 0.38 -5.60 -9.17
N SER A 33 1.18 -5.42 -8.12
CA SER A 33 1.49 -6.48 -7.14
C SER A 33 0.24 -7.01 -6.42
N VAL A 34 -0.72 -6.14 -6.07
CA VAL A 34 -1.96 -6.55 -5.39
C VAL A 34 -3.16 -6.69 -6.33
N ASN A 35 -2.94 -6.64 -7.65
CA ASN A 35 -3.96 -6.71 -8.68
C ASN A 35 -5.15 -5.74 -8.44
N THR A 36 -4.85 -4.45 -8.26
CA THR A 36 -5.84 -3.40 -8.03
C THR A 36 -5.58 -2.14 -8.84
N ASN A 37 -6.44 -1.12 -8.72
CA ASN A 37 -6.25 0.15 -9.41
C ASN A 37 -5.30 1.09 -8.61
N PRO A 38 -4.35 1.79 -9.27
CA PRO A 38 -3.45 2.75 -8.63
C PRO A 38 -4.17 3.82 -7.79
N VAL A 39 -5.37 4.25 -8.17
CA VAL A 39 -6.18 5.22 -7.40
C VAL A 39 -6.58 4.66 -6.03
N VAL A 40 -6.88 3.37 -5.94
CA VAL A 40 -7.20 2.71 -4.66
C VAL A 40 -5.96 2.68 -3.77
N ILE A 41 -4.79 2.36 -4.33
CA ILE A 41 -3.52 2.37 -3.61
C ILE A 41 -3.20 3.76 -3.09
N ARG A 42 -3.32 4.81 -3.92
CA ARG A 42 -3.07 6.21 -3.48
C ARG A 42 -3.97 6.61 -2.31
N ARG A 43 -5.27 6.29 -2.37
CA ARG A 43 -6.21 6.54 -1.26
C ARG A 43 -5.80 5.78 0.00
N MET A 44 -5.36 4.53 -0.14
CA MET A 44 -4.92 3.71 0.98
C MET A 44 -3.62 4.23 1.60
N LEU A 45 -2.62 4.54 0.77
CA LEU A 45 -1.37 5.18 1.20
C LEU A 45 -1.64 6.52 1.91
N GLY A 46 -2.61 7.31 1.43
CA GLY A 46 -3.04 8.53 2.12
C GLY A 46 -3.58 8.27 3.53
N LYS A 47 -4.31 7.16 3.75
CA LYS A 47 -4.76 6.75 5.09
C LYS A 47 -3.61 6.27 5.96
N LEU A 48 -2.71 5.46 5.41
CA LEU A 48 -1.52 4.98 6.12
C LEU A 48 -0.59 6.12 6.51
N LYS A 49 -0.42 7.14 5.65
CA LYS A 49 0.37 8.35 5.92
C LYS A 49 -0.23 9.15 7.08
N LYS A 50 -1.54 9.37 7.08
CA LYS A 50 -2.24 10.05 8.19
C LYS A 50 -2.11 9.31 9.52
N ALA A 51 -1.96 7.98 9.47
CA ALA A 51 -1.76 7.14 10.64
C ALA A 51 -0.27 6.96 11.02
N GLY A 52 0.68 7.56 10.28
CA GLY A 52 2.10 7.48 10.58
C GLY A 52 2.80 6.18 10.16
N PHE A 53 2.14 5.30 9.40
CA PHE A 53 2.72 4.02 8.98
C PHE A 53 3.63 4.13 7.75
N VAL A 54 3.46 5.15 6.90
CA VAL A 54 4.29 5.37 5.72
C VAL A 54 4.68 6.84 5.58
N GLY A 55 5.96 7.09 5.31
CA GLY A 55 6.50 8.40 4.93
C GLY A 55 6.78 8.40 3.43
N LEU A 56 5.91 9.04 2.64
CA LEU A 56 6.29 9.43 1.28
C LEU A 56 7.10 10.71 1.43
N ASN A 57 8.43 10.59 1.33
CA ASN A 57 9.34 11.71 1.08
C ASN A 57 9.15 12.20 -0.35
#